data_AF-A0A368GEM3-F1
#
_entry.id   AF-A0A368GEM3-F1
#
_cell.length_a   1.000
_cell.length_b   1.000
_cell.length_c   1.000
_cell.angle_alpha   90.00
_cell.angle_beta   90.00
_cell.angle_gamma   90.00
#
_symmetry.space_group_name_H-M   'P 1'
#
loop_
_entity.id
_entity.type
_entity.pdbx_description
1 polymer ?
#
loop_
_entity_poly.entity_id
_entity_poly.type
_entity_poly.pdbx_seq_one_letter_code
_entity_poly.pdbx_strand_id
1 'polypeptide(L)'
;MMYSLVRHTVSIKYDVIHIDACKPDPSADLACPLKIFLTPDNVENLTKLITDKGVVILNVINLNGKIQESAKLVKSSFEDAFKLCTVKMAPYSHPNMV
;
A
#
# COMPACT_ATOMS: atom_id res chain seq x y z
N MET A 1 -38.85 20.54 -16.63
CA MET A 1 -37.88 21.13 -15.69
C MET A 1 -37.42 19.99 -14.78
N MET A 2 -36.26 19.40 -15.06
CA MET A 2 -35.77 18.19 -14.40
C MET A 2 -34.66 18.60 -13.43
N TYR A 3 -34.94 18.53 -12.12
CA TYR A 3 -33.94 18.83 -11.09
C TYR A 3 -32.96 17.66 -11.01
N SER A 4 -31.71 17.89 -11.44
CA SER A 4 -30.61 16.98 -11.15
C SER A 4 -30.24 17.13 -9.68
N LEU A 5 -30.47 16.08 -8.89
CA LEU A 5 -29.96 15.96 -7.52
C LEU A 5 -28.44 15.75 -7.61
N VAL A 6 -27.67 16.83 -7.54
CA VAL A 6 -26.22 16.77 -7.31
C VAL A 6 -26.01 16.25 -5.89
N ARG A 7 -25.81 14.94 -5.75
CA ARG A 7 -25.25 14.38 -4.53
C ARG A 7 -23.79 14.83 -4.46
N HIS A 8 -23.50 15.86 -3.67
CA HIS A 8 -22.15 16.11 -3.19
C HIS A 8 -21.76 14.94 -2.29
N THR A 9 -21.23 13.87 -2.87
CA THR A 9 -20.54 12.84 -2.10
C THR A 9 -19.25 13.48 -1.60
N VAL A 10 -19.23 13.87 -0.33
CA VAL A 10 -17.98 14.24 0.34
C VAL A 10 -17.07 13.04 0.24
N SER A 11 -16.03 13.13 -0.61
CA SER A 11 -15.03 12.07 -0.73
C SER A 11 -14.25 12.05 0.57
N ILE A 12 -14.40 10.98 1.34
CA ILE A 12 -13.63 10.78 2.57
C ILE A 12 -12.17 10.57 2.16
N LYS A 13 -11.30 11.40 2.70
CA LYS A 13 -9.84 11.27 2.55
C LYS A 13 -9.22 10.91 3.89
N TYR A 14 -8.13 10.15 3.85
CA TYR A 14 -7.38 9.69 5.00
C TYR A 14 -6.03 10.41 5.09
N ASP A 15 -5.58 10.72 6.30
CA ASP A 15 -4.20 11.19 6.52
C ASP A 15 -3.20 10.04 6.53
N VAL A 16 -3.64 8.85 6.95
CA VAL A 16 -2.82 7.64 7.00
C VAL A 16 -3.64 6.46 6.51
N ILE A 17 -3.08 5.71 5.57
CA ILE A 17 -3.58 4.39 5.18
C ILE A 17 -2.48 3.38 5.53
N HIS A 18 -2.77 2.47 6.46
CA HIS A 18 -1.84 1.40 6.83
C HIS A 18 -2.32 0.07 6.24
N ILE A 19 -1.49 -0.54 5.40
CA ILE A 19 -1.78 -1.81 4.73
C ILE A 19 -0.88 -2.89 5.34
N ASP A 20 -1.49 -3.71 6.19
CA ASP A 20 -0.90 -4.91 6.77
C ASP A 20 -1.76 -6.13 6.39
N ALA A 21 -1.85 -6.36 5.09
CA ALA A 21 -2.64 -7.43 4.51
C ALA A 21 -1.71 -8.43 3.83
N CYS A 22 -1.72 -9.65 4.34
CA CYS A 22 -0.72 -10.65 4.07
C CYS A 22 -1.35 -11.98 3.67
N LYS A 23 -0.60 -12.80 2.94
CA LYS A 23 -0.89 -14.23 2.79
C LYS A 23 0.35 -15.00 3.20
N PRO A 24 0.30 -15.81 4.27
CA PRO A 24 1.44 -16.63 4.70
C PRO A 24 1.58 -17.82 3.75
N ASP A 25 2.11 -17.56 2.56
CA ASP A 25 2.39 -18.54 1.53
C ASP A 25 3.91 -18.65 1.38
N PRO A 26 4.54 -19.74 1.88
CA PRO A 26 5.99 -19.93 1.80
C PRO A 26 6.51 -19.99 0.36
N SER A 27 5.63 -20.29 -0.60
CA SER A 27 5.99 -20.32 -2.03
C SER A 27 5.94 -18.94 -2.69
N ALA A 28 5.40 -17.92 -2.02
CA ALA A 28 5.29 -16.59 -2.57
C ALA A 28 6.58 -15.77 -2.42
N ASP A 29 6.97 -15.08 -3.49
CA ASP A 29 8.08 -14.11 -3.48
C ASP A 29 7.83 -12.88 -2.59
N LEU A 30 6.59 -12.69 -2.14
CA LEU A 30 6.16 -11.59 -1.30
C LEU A 30 4.95 -12.04 -0.47
N ALA A 31 5.13 -12.13 0.85
CA ALA A 31 4.05 -12.53 1.76
C ALA A 31 3.19 -11.32 2.18
N CYS A 32 3.82 -10.14 2.31
CA CYS A 32 3.14 -8.87 2.54
C CYS A 32 3.83 -7.76 1.72
N PRO A 33 3.06 -6.82 1.15
CA PRO A 33 1.60 -6.82 1.03
C PRO A 33 1.09 -7.87 0.02
N LEU A 34 -0.21 -8.14 0.01
CA LEU A 34 -0.85 -8.88 -1.10
C LEU A 34 -0.60 -8.15 -2.43
N LYS A 35 -0.31 -8.92 -3.50
CA LYS A 35 -0.01 -8.38 -4.85
C LYS A 35 -1.10 -7.46 -5.40
N ILE A 36 -2.36 -7.64 -4.99
CA ILE A 36 -3.47 -6.77 -5.41
C ILE A 36 -3.23 -5.30 -5.02
N PHE A 37 -2.57 -5.02 -3.90
CA PHE A 37 -2.25 -3.64 -3.49
C PHE A 37 -1.14 -2.99 -4.32
N LEU A 38 -0.44 -3.77 -5.15
CA LEU A 38 0.66 -3.30 -6.00
C LEU A 38 0.23 -3.05 -7.45
N THR A 39 -1.02 -3.38 -7.81
CA THR A 39 -1.52 -3.15 -9.18
C THR A 39 -1.71 -1.65 -9.42
N PRO A 40 -1.43 -1.13 -10.64
CA PRO A 40 -1.58 0.29 -10.95
C PRO A 40 -2.92 0.89 -10.55
N ASP A 41 -4.03 0.20 -10.82
CA ASP A 41 -5.38 0.66 -10.48
C ASP A 41 -5.56 0.87 -8.97
N ASN A 42 -5.07 -0.06 -8.15
CA ASN A 42 -5.17 0.07 -6.69
C ASN A 42 -4.22 1.13 -6.14
N VAL A 43 -3.03 1.29 -6.72
CA VAL A 43 -2.12 2.38 -6.38
C VAL A 43 -2.77 3.72 -6.70
N GLU A 44 -3.40 3.86 -7.86
CA GLU A 44 -4.16 5.06 -8.24
C GLU A 44 -5.33 5.32 -7.28
N ASN A 45 -6.09 4.27 -6.92
CA ASN A 45 -7.17 4.40 -5.95
C ASN A 45 -6.68 4.91 -4.59
N LEU A 46 -5.50 4.45 -4.13
CA LEU A 46 -4.90 4.96 -2.89
C LEU A 46 -4.58 6.46 -2.97
N THR A 47 -4.14 6.96 -4.13
CA THR A 47 -3.90 8.41 -4.31
C THR A 47 -5.18 9.25 -4.21
N LYS A 48 -6.33 8.68 -4.61
CA LYS A 48 -7.64 9.36 -4.53
C LYS A 48 -8.18 9.39 -3.10
N LEU A 49 -7.83 8.39 -2.31
CA LEU A 49 -8.28 8.20 -0.93
C LEU A 49 -7.43 8.98 0.09
N ILE A 50 -6.29 9.53 -0.30
CA ILE A 50 -5.36 10.19 0.62
C ILE A 50 -5.45 11.72 0.56
N THR A 51 -5.16 12.40 1.66
CA THR A 51 -4.98 13.85 1.68
C THR A 51 -3.66 14.23 0.99
N ASP A 52 -3.52 15.49 0.57
CA ASP A 52 -2.33 15.96 -0.16
C ASP A 52 -1.01 15.82 0.64
N LYS A 53 -1.12 15.66 1.97
CA LYS A 53 -0.01 15.44 2.92
C LYS A 53 -0.05 14.08 3.59
N GLY A 54 -1.02 13.23 3.24
CA GLY A 54 -1.17 11.93 3.88
C GLY A 54 -0.12 10.93 3.39
N VAL A 55 -0.03 9.81 4.11
CA VAL A 55 0.93 8.73 3.82
C VAL A 55 0.26 7.35 3.72
N VAL A 56 0.69 6.56 2.75
CA VAL A 56 0.40 5.12 2.71
C VAL A 56 1.60 4.38 3.30
N ILE A 57 1.35 3.56 4.30
CA ILE A 57 2.36 2.72 4.96
C ILE A 57 2.03 1.28 4.61
N LEU A 58 2.98 0.56 4.01
CA LEU A 58 2.84 -0.86 3.69
C LEU A 58 3.81 -1.67 4.54
N ASN A 59 3.31 -2.72 5.19
CA ASN A 59 4.16 -3.74 5.79
C ASN A 59 4.72 -4.65 4.68
N VAL A 60 6.05 -4.84 4.66
CA VAL A 60 6.73 -5.66 3.65
C VAL A 60 7.37 -6.86 4.31
N ILE A 61 6.89 -8.06 3.98
CA ILE A 61 7.39 -9.32 4.51
C ILE A 61 7.75 -10.25 3.36
N ASN A 62 8.96 -10.80 3.44
CA ASN A 62 9.43 -11.86 2.58
C ASN A 62 9.89 -13.04 3.45
N LEU A 63 9.22 -14.19 3.32
CA LEU A 63 9.49 -15.37 4.14
C LEU A 63 10.78 -16.11 3.73
N ASN A 64 11.34 -15.78 2.56
CA ASN A 64 12.55 -16.38 2.01
C ASN A 64 13.80 -15.52 2.32
N GLY A 65 13.70 -14.53 3.21
CA GLY A 65 14.81 -13.67 3.62
C GLY A 65 15.20 -12.58 2.62
N LYS A 66 14.51 -12.45 1.47
CA LYS A 66 14.80 -11.47 0.42
C LYS A 66 14.16 -10.10 0.67
N ILE A 67 14.20 -9.62 1.92
CA ILE A 67 13.47 -8.43 2.37
C ILE A 67 13.85 -7.18 1.56
N GLN A 68 15.13 -7.00 1.23
CA GLN A 68 15.61 -5.84 0.45
C GLN A 68 15.08 -5.84 -0.98
N GLU A 69 15.01 -7.00 -1.63
CA GLU A 69 14.47 -7.13 -2.99
C GLU A 69 12.96 -6.86 -3.00
N SER A 70 12.23 -7.44 -2.04
CA SER A 70 10.81 -7.18 -1.85
C SER A 70 10.51 -5.71 -1.56
N ALA A 71 11.30 -5.05 -0.71
CA ALA A 71 11.13 -3.64 -0.42
C ALA A 71 11.35 -2.75 -1.65
N LYS A 72 12.34 -3.08 -2.50
CA LYS A 72 12.57 -2.38 -3.77
C LYS A 72 11.42 -2.58 -4.75
N LEU A 73 10.92 -3.82 -4.88
CA LEU A 73 9.79 -4.13 -5.75
C LEU A 73 8.55 -3.34 -5.31
N VAL A 74 8.19 -3.41 -4.02
CA VAL A 74 7.04 -2.67 -3.47
C VAL A 74 7.23 -1.17 -3.68
N LYS A 75 8.42 -0.63 -3.41
CA LYS A 75 8.71 0.80 -3.65
C LYS A 75 8.46 1.18 -5.12
N SER A 76 8.98 0.41 -6.07
CA SER A 76 8.83 0.70 -7.51
C SER A 76 7.38 0.74 -7.98
N SER A 77 6.48 -0.03 -7.36
CA SER A 77 5.05 0.01 -7.69
C SER A 77 4.36 1.34 -7.32
N PHE A 78 4.96 2.17 -6.47
CA PHE A 78 4.37 3.41 -5.97
C PHE A 78 5.09 4.68 -6.44
N GLU A 79 6.31 4.58 -6.98
CA GLU A 79 7.16 5.73 -7.32
C GLU A 79 6.57 6.65 -8.39
N ASP A 80 5.79 6.11 -9.32
CA ASP A 80 5.13 6.92 -10.36
C ASP A 80 3.89 7.68 -9.82
N ALA A 81 3.30 7.21 -8.72
CA ALA A 81 2.05 7.73 -8.18
C ALA A 81 2.25 8.65 -6.95
N PHE A 82 3.33 8.46 -6.20
CA PHE A 82 3.60 9.20 -4.96
C PHE A 82 4.87 10.04 -5.09
N LYS A 83 4.79 11.30 -4.63
CA LYS A 83 5.90 12.27 -4.69
C LYS A 83 7.18 11.80 -3.98
N LEU A 84 7.05 10.95 -2.96
CA LEU A 84 8.15 10.44 -2.17
C LEU A 84 7.83 9.04 -1.67
N CYS A 85 8.72 8.09 -1.95
CA CYS A 85 8.68 6.74 -1.39
C CYS A 85 9.96 6.47 -0.60
N THR A 86 9.82 6.02 0.66
CA THR A 86 10.97 5.66 1.51
C THR A 86 10.81 4.25 2.05
N VAL A 87 11.92 3.56 2.22
CA VAL A 87 11.97 2.23 2.84
C VAL A 87 12.56 2.40 4.24
N LYS A 88 11.87 1.86 5.25
CA LYS A 88 12.34 1.78 6.63
C LYS A 88 12.47 0.32 6.99
N MET A 89 13.71 -0.16 7.08
CA MET A 89 13.99 -1.51 7.54
C MET A 89 13.67 -1.63 9.03
N ALA A 90 13.06 -2.73 9.42
CA ALA A 90 12.66 -2.99 10.79
C ALA A 90 13.43 -4.22 11.33
N PRO A 91 14.75 -4.08 11.62
CA PRO A 91 15.68 -5.19 11.80
C PRO A 91 15.43 -6.08 13.02
N TYR A 92 14.59 -5.63 13.95
CA TYR A 92 14.24 -6.36 15.18
C TYR A 92 12.80 -6.87 15.19
N SER A 93 12.11 -6.76 14.07
CA SER A 93 10.71 -7.16 13.96
C SER A 93 10.66 -8.63 13.57
N HIS A 94 10.21 -9.47 14.49
CA HIS A 94 9.87 -10.84 14.15
C HIS A 94 8.59 -10.81 13.31
N PRO A 95 8.42 -11.70 12.31
CA PRO A 95 7.16 -11.81 11.58
C PRO A 95 6.03 -12.10 12.57
N ASN A 96 5.08 -11.17 12.71
CA ASN A 96 3.85 -11.40 13.46
C ASN A 96 2.93 -12.27 12.59
N MET A 97 3.20 -13.57 12.54
CA MET A 97 2.33 -14.54 11.88
C MET A 97 1.22 -14.90 12.87
N VAL A 98 0.04 -14.28 12.67
CA VAL A 98 -1.21 -14.65 13.36
C VAL A 98 -1.92 -15.76 12.60
#